data_AF-A0A2N9BA20-F1
#
_entry.id   AF-A0A2N9BA20-F1
#
_cell.length_a   1.000
_cell.length_b   1.000
_cell.length_c   1.000
_cell.angle_alpha   90.00
_cell.angle_beta   90.00
_cell.angle_gamma   90.00
#
_symmetry.space_group_name_H-M   'P 1'
#
loop_
_entity.id
_entity.type
_entity.pdbx_description
1 polymer ?
#
loop_
_entity_poly.entity_id
_entity_poly.type
_entity_poly.pdbx_seq_one_letter_code
_entity_poly.pdbx_strand_id
1 'polypeptide(L)'
;MKAVRALALLTSLFALSSCGIPTTGVVEAGGPASGIPPITRVYFVHGDTVVAVPRSIAYPSDPGAALRLLMLGPTSAEARKGLTTEVPGLPTSAPLPPPTAGEWRDLSSDAPAVTVNGDTLSVELPSGIGALRRLATRQLICTAAAAHHLGKPSAGPVTVRVASDSGWHAMGSDEDCPVP
;
A
#
# COMPACT_ATOMS: atom_id res chain seq x y z
N MET A 1 68.40 23.44 36.55
CA MET A 1 67.53 22.52 37.33
C MET A 1 66.02 22.77 37.18
N LYS A 2 65.53 23.97 36.81
CA LYS A 2 64.08 24.24 36.66
C LYS A 2 63.43 23.61 35.42
N ALA A 3 64.14 23.58 34.28
CA ALA A 3 63.63 23.01 33.02
C ALA A 3 63.39 21.49 33.09
N VAL A 4 64.21 20.76 33.85
CA VAL A 4 64.08 19.30 34.01
C VAL A 4 62.83 18.94 34.83
N ARG A 5 62.46 19.77 35.82
CA ARG A 5 61.23 19.56 36.60
C ARG A 5 59.96 19.86 35.81
N ALA A 6 60.00 20.86 34.94
CA ALA A 6 58.85 21.21 34.07
C ALA A 6 58.57 20.11 33.02
N LEU A 7 59.62 19.50 32.47
CA LEU A 7 59.48 18.43 31.47
C LEU A 7 58.94 17.12 32.07
N ALA A 8 59.29 16.82 33.33
CA ALA A 8 58.76 15.68 34.07
C ALA A 8 57.27 15.83 34.44
N LEU A 9 56.80 17.05 34.69
CA LEU A 9 55.38 17.32 34.98
C LEU A 9 54.51 17.19 33.72
N LEU A 10 54.98 17.66 32.55
CA LEU A 10 54.23 17.55 31.29
C LEU A 10 54.02 16.10 30.83
N THR A 11 55.02 15.24 31.02
CA THR A 11 54.95 13.82 30.63
C THR A 11 53.98 13.03 31.50
N SER A 12 53.86 13.36 32.78
CA SER A 12 52.86 12.73 33.67
C SER A 12 51.41 13.06 33.30
N LEU A 13 51.16 14.27 32.78
CA LEU A 13 49.82 14.72 32.39
C LEU A 13 49.31 14.04 31.12
N PHE A 14 50.22 13.69 30.20
CA PHE A 14 49.90 12.99 28.95
C PHE A 14 49.57 11.51 29.16
N ALA A 15 50.07 10.90 30.23
CA ALA A 15 49.81 9.50 30.55
C ALA A 15 48.40 9.26 31.12
N LEU A 16 47.74 10.29 31.67
CA LEU A 16 46.36 10.19 32.18
C LEU A 16 45.29 10.43 31.12
N SER A 17 45.64 10.97 29.94
CA SER A 17 44.68 11.28 28.88
C SER A 17 44.48 10.17 27.85
N SER A 18 45.23 9.06 27.92
CA SER A 18 44.98 7.89 27.05
C SER A 18 44.09 6.86 27.74
N CYS A 19 42.77 7.07 27.65
CA CYS A 19 41.82 5.98 27.91
C CYS A 19 41.95 5.00 26.74
N GLY A 20 42.73 3.94 26.92
CA GLY A 20 42.96 2.90 25.92
C GLY A 20 41.71 2.06 25.70
N ILE A 21 40.76 2.58 24.92
CA ILE A 21 39.57 1.84 24.51
C ILE A 21 39.98 0.90 23.37
N PRO A 22 39.90 -0.43 23.56
CA PRO A 22 40.22 -1.38 22.50
C PRO A 22 39.25 -1.15 21.33
N THR A 23 39.75 -1.21 20.09
CA THR A 23 38.91 -1.17 18.90
C THR A 23 38.00 -2.40 18.94
N THR A 24 36.74 -2.22 19.34
CA THR A 24 35.75 -3.27 19.21
C THR A 24 35.52 -3.48 17.73
N GLY A 25 35.76 -4.70 17.24
CA GLY A 25 35.45 -5.06 15.87
C GLY A 25 33.98 -4.75 15.55
N VAL A 26 33.69 -4.49 14.27
CA VAL A 26 32.31 -4.41 13.82
C VAL A 26 31.68 -5.81 13.98
N VAL A 27 30.65 -5.91 14.82
CA VAL A 27 29.79 -7.08 14.85
C VAL A 27 28.63 -6.77 13.91
N GLU A 28 28.50 -7.53 12.83
CA GLU A 28 27.32 -7.46 11.97
C GLU A 28 26.08 -7.70 12.82
N ALA A 29 25.26 -6.66 12.99
CA ALA A 29 24.11 -6.63 13.90
C ALA A 29 22.92 -7.46 13.39
N GLY A 30 23.17 -8.43 12.50
CA GLY A 30 22.15 -9.13 11.74
C GLY A 30 21.62 -8.30 10.57
N GLY A 31 20.88 -8.97 9.68
CA GLY A 31 20.15 -8.30 8.61
C GLY A 31 19.07 -7.35 9.17
N PRO A 32 18.54 -6.43 8.35
CA PRO A 32 17.48 -5.52 8.79
C PRO A 32 16.28 -6.32 9.32
N ALA A 33 15.61 -5.78 10.34
CA ALA A 33 14.34 -6.32 10.79
C ALA A 33 13.37 -6.36 9.59
N SER A 34 13.06 -7.56 9.12
CA SER A 34 11.99 -7.75 8.14
C SER A 34 10.68 -7.55 8.89
N GLY A 35 10.17 -6.31 8.85
CA GLY A 35 8.95 -5.94 9.55
C GLY A 35 7.71 -6.73 9.09
N ILE A 36 6.59 -6.53 9.78
CA ILE A 36 5.30 -7.09 9.37
C ILE A 36 4.91 -6.48 8.02
N PRO A 37 4.57 -7.29 7.01
CA PRO A 37 4.20 -6.75 5.71
C PRO A 37 2.96 -5.87 5.83
N PRO A 38 2.95 -4.67 5.22
CA PRO A 38 1.77 -3.80 5.22
C PRO A 38 0.58 -4.48 4.55
N ILE A 39 -0.56 -4.54 5.24
CA ILE A 39 -1.79 -5.19 4.77
C ILE A 39 -2.88 -4.14 4.48
N THR A 40 -3.52 -4.27 3.32
CA THR A 40 -4.79 -3.62 2.99
C THR A 40 -5.91 -4.65 2.85
N ARG A 41 -7.18 -4.21 2.84
CA ARG A 41 -8.33 -5.10 2.61
C ARG A 41 -8.88 -4.86 1.21
N VAL A 42 -8.99 -5.92 0.43
CA VAL A 42 -9.61 -5.92 -0.90
C VAL A 42 -10.89 -6.73 -0.83
N TYR A 43 -11.98 -6.15 -1.32
CA TYR A 43 -13.31 -6.74 -1.19
C TYR A 43 -13.68 -7.54 -2.45
N PHE A 44 -13.65 -8.87 -2.33
CA PHE A 44 -14.04 -9.80 -3.39
C PHE A 44 -15.47 -10.30 -3.22
N VAL A 45 -15.98 -11.02 -4.20
CA VAL A 45 -17.31 -11.64 -4.16
C VAL A 45 -17.19 -13.11 -3.82
N HIS A 46 -18.09 -13.61 -2.97
CA HIS A 46 -18.34 -15.02 -2.76
C HIS A 46 -19.84 -15.29 -2.89
N GLY A 47 -20.26 -15.95 -3.97
CA GLY A 47 -21.68 -16.02 -4.32
C GLY A 47 -22.22 -14.63 -4.66
N ASP A 48 -23.15 -14.11 -3.85
CA ASP A 48 -23.74 -12.77 -4.02
C ASP A 48 -23.32 -11.76 -2.93
N THR A 49 -22.39 -12.15 -2.06
CA THR A 49 -21.91 -11.34 -0.95
C THR A 49 -20.51 -10.82 -1.23
N VAL A 50 -20.21 -9.64 -0.69
CA VAL A 50 -18.86 -9.08 -0.72
C VAL A 50 -18.14 -9.51 0.56
N VAL A 51 -16.87 -9.88 0.45
CA VAL A 51 -16.05 -10.38 1.56
C VAL A 51 -14.69 -9.67 1.54
N ALA A 52 -14.26 -9.20 2.72
CA ALA A 52 -12.95 -8.57 2.89
C ALA A 52 -11.83 -9.61 2.88
N VAL A 53 -10.81 -9.41 2.04
CA VAL A 53 -9.64 -10.29 1.93
C VAL A 53 -8.35 -9.48 2.17
N PRO A 54 -7.50 -9.90 3.11
CA PRO A 54 -6.24 -9.20 3.37
C PRO A 54 -5.25 -9.38 2.22
N ARG A 55 -4.62 -8.30 1.77
CA ARG A 55 -3.58 -8.29 0.75
C ARG A 55 -2.38 -7.48 1.20
N SER A 56 -1.18 -8.03 0.99
CA SER A 56 0.07 -7.31 1.24
C SER A 56 0.35 -6.33 0.11
N ILE A 57 0.60 -5.07 0.44
CA ILE A 57 0.94 -4.03 -0.54
C ILE A 57 1.78 -2.92 0.10
N ALA A 58 2.74 -2.37 -0.65
CA ALA A 58 3.66 -1.35 -0.15
C ALA A 58 2.95 -0.10 0.42
N TYR A 59 1.83 0.30 -0.17
CA TYR A 59 1.05 1.47 0.24
C TYR A 59 -0.37 1.02 0.64
N PRO A 60 -0.55 0.47 1.85
CA PRO A 60 -1.81 -0.15 2.24
C PRO A 60 -2.94 0.87 2.44
N SER A 61 -2.57 2.13 2.73
CA SER A 61 -3.49 3.24 2.93
C SER A 61 -3.84 4.01 1.66
N ASP A 62 -3.27 3.64 0.51
CA ASP A 62 -3.58 4.28 -0.77
C ASP A 62 -4.80 3.60 -1.43
N PRO A 63 -5.94 4.30 -1.56
CA PRO A 63 -7.13 3.73 -2.19
C PRO A 63 -6.88 3.35 -3.66
N GLY A 64 -6.07 4.10 -4.40
CA GLY A 64 -5.78 3.80 -5.80
C GLY A 64 -5.05 2.46 -5.95
N ALA A 65 -4.01 2.25 -5.13
CA ALA A 65 -3.30 0.98 -5.06
C ALA A 65 -4.19 -0.20 -4.65
N ALA A 66 -5.11 -0.02 -3.70
CA ALA A 66 -6.05 -1.05 -3.29
C ALA A 66 -7.07 -1.40 -4.39
N LEU A 67 -7.61 -0.39 -5.08
CA LEU A 67 -8.53 -0.62 -6.21
C LEU A 67 -7.83 -1.30 -7.38
N ARG A 68 -6.55 -1.01 -7.62
CA ARG A 68 -5.75 -1.74 -8.61
C ARG A 68 -5.67 -3.22 -8.27
N LEU A 69 -5.46 -3.60 -6.99
CA LEU A 69 -5.49 -5.01 -6.58
C LEU A 69 -6.86 -5.66 -6.81
N LEU A 70 -7.95 -4.91 -6.59
CA LEU A 70 -9.31 -5.39 -6.87
C LEU A 70 -9.51 -5.70 -8.36
N MET A 71 -9.06 -4.80 -9.24
CA MET A 71 -9.13 -4.96 -10.70
C MET A 71 -8.19 -6.05 -11.23
N LEU A 72 -7.08 -6.33 -10.54
CA LEU A 72 -6.26 -7.51 -10.82
C LEU A 72 -7.00 -8.82 -10.50
N GLY A 73 -7.95 -8.78 -9.58
CA GLY A 73 -8.78 -9.91 -9.21
C GLY A 73 -8.19 -10.84 -8.14
N PRO A 74 -8.92 -11.92 -7.82
CA PRO A 74 -8.50 -12.92 -6.84
C PRO A 74 -7.26 -13.67 -7.31
N THR A 75 -6.41 -14.09 -6.37
CA THR A 75 -5.30 -15.01 -6.67
C THR A 75 -5.85 -16.38 -7.06
N SER A 76 -5.05 -17.23 -7.71
CA SER A 76 -5.49 -18.60 -8.01
C SER A 76 -5.88 -19.40 -6.77
N ALA A 77 -5.29 -19.13 -5.61
CA ALA A 77 -5.65 -19.79 -4.35
C ALA A 77 -7.00 -19.31 -3.79
N GLU A 78 -7.30 -18.02 -3.94
CA GLU A 78 -8.58 -17.41 -3.57
C GLU A 78 -9.69 -17.83 -4.54
N ALA A 79 -9.40 -17.84 -5.85
CA ALA A 79 -10.34 -18.29 -6.87
C ALA A 79 -10.76 -19.75 -6.65
N ARG A 80 -9.82 -20.63 -6.25
CA ARG A 80 -10.15 -22.02 -5.84
C ARG A 80 -11.05 -22.11 -4.61
N LYS A 81 -11.13 -21.06 -3.79
CA LYS A 81 -12.08 -20.94 -2.66
C LYS A 81 -13.41 -20.31 -3.09
N GLY A 82 -13.63 -20.08 -4.39
CA GLY A 82 -14.85 -19.48 -4.92
C GLY A 82 -14.92 -17.97 -4.77
N LEU A 83 -13.76 -17.28 -4.62
CA LEU A 83 -13.73 -15.82 -4.66
C LEU A 83 -13.64 -15.33 -6.11
N THR A 84 -14.46 -14.34 -6.44
CA THR A 84 -14.52 -13.70 -7.77
C THR A 84 -14.47 -12.18 -7.65
N THR A 85 -14.37 -11.49 -8.78
CA THR A 85 -14.55 -10.04 -8.86
C THR A 85 -15.54 -9.70 -9.96
N GLU A 86 -16.50 -8.82 -9.68
CA GLU A 86 -17.45 -8.28 -10.66
C GLU A 86 -16.94 -6.96 -11.27
N VAL A 87 -15.86 -6.41 -10.72
CA VAL A 87 -15.20 -5.22 -11.26
C VAL A 87 -14.42 -5.66 -12.51
N PRO A 88 -14.69 -5.05 -13.69
CA PRO A 88 -13.92 -5.32 -14.89
C PRO A 88 -12.43 -5.12 -14.62
N GLY A 89 -11.64 -6.08 -15.11
CA GLY A 89 -10.19 -6.00 -15.01
C GLY A 89 -9.64 -4.85 -15.84
N LEU A 90 -8.36 -4.55 -15.62
CA LEU A 90 -7.64 -3.56 -16.41
C LEU A 90 -7.68 -3.97 -17.88
N PRO A 91 -8.06 -3.07 -18.81
CA PRO A 91 -8.12 -3.38 -20.23
C PRO A 91 -6.70 -3.67 -20.74
N THR A 92 -6.28 -4.93 -20.68
CA THR A 92 -5.02 -5.35 -21.29
C THR A 92 -5.27 -5.57 -22.78
N SER A 93 -5.20 -4.49 -23.56
CA SER A 93 -5.43 -4.52 -25.01
C SER A 93 -4.32 -5.27 -25.79
N ALA A 94 -3.43 -5.97 -25.11
CA ALA A 94 -2.35 -6.74 -25.73
C ALA A 94 -2.12 -8.04 -24.96
N PRO A 95 -1.83 -9.17 -25.65
CA PRO A 95 -1.23 -10.34 -25.01
C PRO A 95 -0.02 -9.89 -24.19
N LEU A 96 0.04 -10.28 -22.92
CA LEU A 96 1.20 -10.02 -22.08
C LEU A 96 2.45 -10.54 -22.81
N PRO A 97 3.40 -9.69 -23.22
CA PRO A 97 4.68 -10.18 -23.72
C PRO A 97 5.35 -11.01 -22.60
N PRO A 98 6.17 -12.02 -22.94
CA PRO A 98 6.98 -12.71 -21.94
C PRO A 98 7.77 -11.67 -21.13
N PRO A 99 8.00 -11.88 -19.82
CA PRO A 99 8.66 -10.90 -18.96
C PRO A 99 10.10 -10.66 -19.45
N THR A 100 10.27 -9.69 -20.34
CA THR A 100 11.57 -9.18 -20.75
C THR A 100 11.96 -8.09 -19.75
N ALA A 101 13.02 -8.36 -18.99
CA ALA A 101 13.63 -7.39 -18.09
C ALA A 101 14.05 -6.16 -18.91
N GLY A 102 13.30 -5.06 -18.84
CA GLY A 102 13.70 -3.81 -19.48
C GLY A 102 12.60 -2.79 -19.75
N GLU A 103 11.35 -3.19 -19.96
CA GLU A 103 10.26 -2.24 -20.22
C GLU A 103 9.39 -2.04 -18.96
N TRP A 104 9.67 -0.94 -18.26
CA TRP A 104 8.75 -0.38 -17.28
C TRP A 104 7.58 0.25 -18.04
N ARG A 105 6.53 -0.53 -18.34
CA ARG A 105 5.25 0.07 -18.75
C ARG A 105 4.81 1.02 -17.65
N ASP A 106 4.23 2.15 -18.04
CA ASP A 106 3.60 3.07 -17.10
C ASP A 106 2.31 2.42 -16.55
N LEU A 107 2.49 1.51 -15.59
CA LEU A 107 1.43 0.84 -14.84
C LEU A 107 0.55 1.84 -14.05
N SER A 108 0.92 3.13 -14.05
CA SER A 108 0.18 4.22 -13.44
C SER A 108 -1.08 4.59 -14.24
N SER A 109 -1.08 4.42 -15.58
CA SER A 109 -2.24 4.76 -16.43
C SER A 109 -3.38 3.75 -16.38
N ASP A 110 -3.15 2.54 -15.86
CA ASP A 110 -4.20 1.52 -15.76
C ASP A 110 -4.93 1.57 -14.41
N ALA A 111 -4.41 2.27 -13.40
CA ALA A 111 -5.10 2.37 -12.11
C ALA A 111 -6.26 3.39 -12.17
N PRO A 112 -7.37 3.16 -11.46
CA PRO A 112 -8.38 4.20 -11.29
C PRO A 112 -7.76 5.39 -10.56
N ALA A 113 -8.01 6.60 -11.08
CA ALA A 113 -7.55 7.83 -10.45
C ALA A 113 -8.42 8.13 -9.24
N VAL A 114 -7.79 8.42 -8.10
CA VAL A 114 -8.51 8.70 -6.84
C VAL A 114 -8.12 10.06 -6.32
N THR A 115 -9.12 10.90 -6.06
CA THR A 115 -8.97 12.19 -5.39
C THR A 115 -9.66 12.13 -4.03
N VAL A 116 -8.96 12.60 -3.00
CA VAL A 116 -9.45 12.59 -1.61
C VAL A 116 -9.82 14.01 -1.18
N ASN A 117 -11.09 14.24 -0.85
CA ASN A 117 -11.60 15.52 -0.37
C ASN A 117 -12.27 15.32 0.99
N GLY A 118 -11.51 15.44 2.08
CA GLY A 118 -12.03 15.24 3.44
C GLY A 118 -12.46 13.80 3.68
N ASP A 119 -13.78 13.60 3.78
CA ASP A 119 -14.52 12.34 3.95
C ASP A 119 -15.10 11.79 2.63
N THR A 120 -14.83 12.48 1.51
CA THR A 120 -15.32 12.09 0.19
C THR A 120 -14.16 11.63 -0.69
N LEU A 121 -14.26 10.40 -1.19
CA LEU A 121 -13.36 9.81 -2.18
C LEU A 121 -14.00 9.90 -3.57
N SER A 122 -13.36 10.58 -4.51
CA SER A 122 -13.76 10.55 -5.92
C SER A 122 -12.86 9.57 -6.68
N VAL A 123 -13.47 8.57 -7.30
CA VAL A 123 -12.82 7.51 -8.08
C VAL A 123 -13.22 7.66 -9.54
N GLU A 124 -12.24 7.87 -10.41
CA GLU A 124 -12.40 7.86 -11.86
C GLU A 124 -11.91 6.53 -12.40
N LEU A 125 -12.80 5.79 -13.06
CA LEU A 125 -12.49 4.49 -13.63
C LEU A 125 -11.67 4.65 -14.92
N PRO A 126 -10.75 3.70 -15.21
CA PRO A 126 -10.08 3.62 -16.50
C PRO A 126 -11.07 3.62 -17.66
N SER A 127 -10.61 4.12 -18.81
CA SER A 127 -11.42 4.17 -20.02
C SER A 127 -11.83 2.77 -20.49
N GLY A 128 -13.01 2.69 -21.12
CA GLY A 128 -13.57 1.42 -21.59
C GLY A 128 -14.29 0.60 -20.51
N ILE A 129 -14.28 1.05 -19.24
CA ILE A 129 -15.14 0.51 -18.18
C ILE A 129 -16.50 1.22 -18.24
N GLY A 130 -17.53 0.48 -18.66
CA GLY A 130 -18.90 0.98 -18.71
C GLY A 130 -19.61 0.96 -17.35
N ALA A 131 -20.94 1.09 -17.40
CA ALA A 131 -21.78 1.07 -16.21
C ALA A 131 -21.59 -0.20 -15.37
N LEU A 132 -21.31 -0.02 -14.08
CA LEU A 132 -21.09 -1.13 -13.15
C LEU A 132 -22.38 -1.60 -12.50
N ARG A 133 -22.44 -2.91 -12.23
CA ARG A 133 -23.52 -3.51 -11.43
C ARG A 133 -23.33 -3.14 -9.97
N ARG A 134 -24.42 -3.13 -9.20
CA ARG A 134 -24.43 -2.83 -7.75
C ARG A 134 -23.36 -3.59 -6.96
N LEU A 135 -23.13 -4.87 -7.28
CA LEU A 135 -22.14 -5.69 -6.59
C LEU A 135 -20.70 -5.21 -6.84
N ALA A 136 -20.35 -4.93 -8.11
CA ALA A 136 -19.07 -4.35 -8.51
C ALA A 136 -18.84 -2.97 -7.88
N THR A 137 -19.87 -2.10 -7.90
CA THR A 137 -19.81 -0.79 -7.24
C THR A 137 -19.53 -0.94 -5.74
N ARG A 138 -20.20 -1.88 -5.06
CA ARG A 138 -19.95 -2.14 -3.63
C ARG A 138 -18.52 -2.63 -3.36
N GLN A 139 -17.96 -3.49 -4.23
CA GLN A 139 -16.56 -3.90 -4.10
C GLN A 139 -15.59 -2.71 -4.19
N LEU A 140 -15.80 -1.80 -5.15
CA LEU A 140 -14.99 -0.59 -5.30
C LEU A 140 -15.10 0.31 -4.07
N ILE A 141 -16.32 0.62 -3.63
CA ILE A 141 -16.59 1.48 -2.48
C ILE A 141 -15.89 0.92 -1.22
N CYS A 142 -16.14 -0.35 -0.90
CA CYS A 142 -15.59 -0.95 0.32
C CYS A 142 -14.06 -1.08 0.29
N THR A 143 -13.49 -1.37 -0.88
CA THR A 143 -12.03 -1.43 -1.03
C THR A 143 -11.39 -0.06 -0.86
N ALA A 144 -11.94 0.98 -1.51
CA ALA A 144 -11.40 2.34 -1.43
C ALA A 144 -11.50 2.90 -0.01
N ALA A 145 -12.65 2.74 0.64
CA ALA A 145 -12.87 3.21 2.00
C ALA A 145 -11.99 2.48 3.03
N ALA A 146 -11.87 1.15 2.93
CA ALA A 146 -11.03 0.39 3.86
C ALA A 146 -9.55 0.76 3.75
N ALA A 147 -9.05 1.04 2.55
CA ALA A 147 -7.71 1.57 2.36
C ALA A 147 -7.58 2.98 2.99
N HIS A 148 -8.55 3.87 2.76
CA HIS A 148 -8.54 5.22 3.32
C HIS A 148 -8.45 5.23 4.85
N HIS A 149 -9.21 4.37 5.52
CA HIS A 149 -9.22 4.24 6.97
C HIS A 149 -7.88 3.80 7.57
N LEU A 150 -7.02 3.11 6.82
CA LEU A 150 -5.68 2.79 7.28
C LEU A 150 -4.79 4.05 7.41
N GLY A 151 -5.03 5.07 6.58
CA GLY A 151 -4.37 6.37 6.66
C GLY A 151 -5.04 7.34 7.63
N LYS A 152 -6.36 7.18 7.86
CA LYS A 152 -7.15 8.02 8.78
C LYS A 152 -8.03 7.18 9.72
N PRO A 153 -7.46 6.50 10.73
CA PRO A 153 -8.22 5.58 11.57
C PRO A 153 -9.33 6.22 12.41
N SER A 154 -9.27 7.54 12.62
CA SER A 154 -10.26 8.30 13.40
C SER A 154 -11.28 9.05 12.52
N ALA A 155 -11.25 8.85 11.20
CA ALA A 155 -12.25 9.43 10.32
C ALA A 155 -13.63 8.80 10.59
N GLY A 156 -14.68 9.60 10.41
CA GLY A 156 -16.04 9.07 10.36
C GLY A 156 -16.30 8.28 9.06
N PRO A 157 -17.58 7.95 8.78
CA PRO A 157 -17.99 7.35 7.52
C PRO A 157 -17.44 8.09 6.30
N VAL A 158 -17.10 7.34 5.27
CA VAL A 158 -16.49 7.85 4.03
C VAL A 158 -17.46 7.64 2.88
N THR A 159 -17.77 8.71 2.16
CA THR A 159 -18.56 8.64 0.94
C THR A 159 -17.64 8.42 -0.26
N VAL A 160 -17.91 7.38 -1.05
CA VAL A 160 -17.18 7.11 -2.28
C VAL A 160 -18.06 7.42 -3.48
N ARG A 161 -17.58 8.30 -4.37
CA ARG A 161 -18.17 8.61 -5.67
C ARG A 161 -17.35 7.94 -6.75
N VAL A 162 -17.99 7.18 -7.62
CA VAL A 162 -17.36 6.48 -8.74
C VAL A 162 -17.92 7.06 -10.03
N ALA A 163 -17.05 7.40 -10.97
CA ALA A 163 -17.42 7.89 -12.30
C ALA A 163 -16.62 7.16 -13.39
N SER A 164 -17.21 7.05 -14.59
CA SER A 164 -16.53 6.60 -15.81
C SER A 164 -16.56 7.67 -16.91
N ASP A 165 -15.72 7.50 -17.92
CA ASP A 165 -15.69 8.34 -19.13
C ASP A 165 -17.01 8.30 -19.93
N SER A 166 -17.81 7.25 -19.77
CA SER A 166 -19.13 7.11 -20.40
C SER A 166 -20.22 7.97 -19.75
N GLY A 167 -19.88 8.77 -18.72
CA GLY A 167 -20.82 9.59 -17.94
C GLY A 167 -21.62 8.80 -16.90
N TRP A 168 -21.37 7.50 -16.76
CA TRP A 168 -21.96 6.72 -15.67
C TRP A 168 -21.32 7.11 -14.35
N HIS A 169 -22.15 7.19 -13.30
CA HIS A 169 -21.67 7.45 -11.96
C HIS A 169 -22.48 6.67 -10.93
N ALA A 170 -21.84 6.38 -9.81
CA ALA A 170 -22.46 5.80 -8.63
C ALA A 170 -21.85 6.40 -7.36
N MET A 171 -22.57 6.28 -6.25
CA MET A 171 -22.13 6.75 -4.96
C MET A 171 -22.58 5.76 -3.88
N GLY A 172 -21.79 5.63 -2.81
CA GLY A 172 -22.22 4.95 -1.60
C GLY A 172 -21.29 5.21 -0.41
N SER A 173 -21.75 4.79 0.76
CA SER A 173 -21.04 4.91 2.04
C SER A 173 -20.37 3.60 2.40
N ASP A 174 -19.31 3.68 3.21
CA ASP A 174 -18.65 2.51 3.77
C ASP A 174 -19.40 1.90 4.97
N GLU A 175 -20.44 2.56 5.47
CA GLU A 175 -21.35 1.99 6.47
C GLU A 175 -22.10 0.75 5.95
N ASP A 176 -22.27 0.65 4.63
CA ASP A 176 -22.90 -0.50 3.97
C ASP A 176 -21.89 -1.65 3.73
N CYS A 177 -20.63 -1.47 4.12
CA CYS A 177 -19.59 -2.46 3.91
C CYS A 177 -19.59 -3.52 5.01
N PRO A 178 -19.40 -4.80 4.64
CA PRO A 178 -19.25 -5.87 5.62
C PRO A 178 -18.07 -5.57 6.54
N VAL A 179 -18.30 -5.69 7.86
CA VAL A 179 -17.20 -5.67 8.83
C VAL A 179 -16.32 -6.92 8.66
N PRO A 180 -15.00 -6.79 8.85
CA PRO A 180 -14.07 -7.91 8.76
C PRO A 180 -14.21 -8.91 9.92
#